data_AF-S7NI61-F1
#
_entry.id   AF-S7NI61-F1
#
_cell.length_a   1.000
_cell.length_b   1.000
_cell.length_c   1.000
_cell.angle_alpha   90.00
_cell.angle_beta   90.00
_cell.angle_gamma   90.00
#
_symmetry.space_group_name_H-M   'P 1'
#
loop_
_entity.id
_entity.type
_entity.pdbx_description
1 polymer ?
#
loop_
_entity_poly.entity_id
_entity_poly.type
_entity_poly.pdbx_seq_one_letter_code
_entity_poly.pdbx_strand_id
1 'polypeptide(L)'
;MKELLYFLDSCEPEFKADCASGIFLAAEKYAPSKRWHIDTIMRVLTTAGSYVRDDAVPNLIQLITNSVEMHAYTVQRLYKAILGDYSQQPLVQVAAWCIGEYGDLLISGQCEEEEPIQVTEDEVLDILESVLISNMSVSVTRGYALTAIMKLSTRFTCTVNRIKKVVSIYGSSIDVELQQRAVEYNALFKKYDHMRSALLERMPVMEKVTTNGPTEIVQTNGETEPAPLETKPPPSGPQPTSQANDLLDLLGGNDITPVIPTVPTSKPASAGGELLDLLGDINLTGAPTAAPAPASAPQISQPPFLLDGLSSQPLFNDITTGIPSITAYSKNGLKIEFTFERSNTNPSVTVITIQASNSTELDMTDFVFQAAVPKTFQLQLLSPSSSVVPAFNTGTITQVIKVLNPQKQQLRMRIKLTYNHKGSAMQDLAEVNNFPPQSWQ
;
A
#
# COMPACT_ATOMS: atom_id res chain seq x y z
N MET A 1 32.65 3.80 -8.28
CA MET A 1 31.71 4.61 -7.47
C MET A 1 32.18 6.06 -7.28
N LYS A 2 33.37 6.31 -6.73
CA LYS A 2 33.85 7.68 -6.46
C LYS A 2 33.81 8.60 -7.68
N GLU A 3 34.30 8.12 -8.83
CA GLU A 3 34.23 8.86 -10.10
C GLU A 3 32.81 9.17 -10.57
N LEU A 4 31.86 8.25 -10.38
CA LEU A 4 30.46 8.47 -10.75
C LEU A 4 29.79 9.51 -9.84
N LEU A 5 30.14 9.54 -8.56
CA LEU A 5 29.66 10.57 -7.63
C LEU A 5 30.25 11.95 -7.95
N TYR A 6 31.51 12.00 -8.38
CA TYR A 6 32.14 13.23 -8.86
C TYR A 6 31.50 13.71 -10.17
N PHE A 7 31.23 12.77 -11.09
CA PHE A 7 30.51 13.06 -12.31
C PHE A 7 29.10 13.58 -12.03
N LEU A 8 28.34 12.97 -11.11
CA LEU A 8 27.00 13.42 -10.74
C LEU A 8 26.96 14.88 -10.25
N ASP A 9 28.00 15.31 -9.54
CA ASP A 9 28.12 16.68 -9.03
C ASP A 9 28.35 17.70 -10.16
N SER A 10 29.19 17.32 -11.12
CA SER A 10 29.58 18.14 -12.28
C SER A 10 28.68 17.98 -13.51
N CYS A 11 27.70 17.07 -13.45
CA CYS A 11 26.88 16.70 -14.61
C CYS A 11 25.83 17.75 -14.96
N GLU A 12 25.50 17.83 -16.25
CA GLU A 12 24.37 18.63 -16.72
C GLU A 12 23.03 18.06 -16.21
N PRO A 13 22.01 18.91 -15.97
CA PRO A 13 20.72 18.49 -15.42
C PRO A 13 20.06 17.30 -16.13
N GLU A 14 20.20 17.19 -17.45
CA GLU A 14 19.60 16.14 -18.27
C GLU A 14 20.13 14.74 -17.92
N PHE A 15 21.39 14.63 -17.49
CA PHE A 15 22.01 13.36 -17.13
C PHE A 15 21.93 13.03 -15.64
N LYS A 16 21.55 14.00 -14.79
CA LYS A 16 21.54 13.79 -13.32
C LYS A 16 20.58 12.67 -12.91
N ALA A 17 19.42 12.57 -13.55
CA ALA A 17 18.44 11.54 -13.24
C ALA A 17 18.94 10.14 -13.58
N ASP A 18 19.48 9.96 -14.80
CA ASP A 18 20.02 8.68 -15.26
C ASP A 18 21.27 8.28 -14.47
N CYS A 19 22.15 9.26 -14.20
CA CYS A 19 23.34 9.04 -13.40
C CYS A 19 22.96 8.61 -11.98
N ALA A 20 22.07 9.35 -11.31
CA ALA A 20 21.59 8.98 -9.98
C ALA A 20 20.99 7.55 -9.98
N SER A 21 20.08 7.25 -10.92
CA SER A 21 19.47 5.92 -11.03
C SER A 21 20.50 4.81 -11.26
N GLY A 22 21.52 5.04 -12.10
CA GLY A 22 22.60 4.08 -12.33
C GLY A 22 23.45 3.85 -11.09
N ILE A 23 23.71 4.90 -10.30
CA ILE A 23 24.41 4.79 -9.01
C ILE A 23 23.60 3.96 -8.03
N PHE A 24 22.28 4.19 -7.91
CA PHE A 24 21.39 3.39 -7.05
C PHE A 24 21.46 1.90 -7.38
N LEU A 25 21.26 1.55 -8.66
CA LEU A 25 21.28 0.16 -9.12
C LEU A 25 22.64 -0.52 -8.86
N ALA A 26 23.74 0.19 -9.08
CA ALA A 26 25.08 -0.34 -8.83
C ALA A 26 25.34 -0.55 -7.32
N ALA A 27 24.90 0.40 -6.49
CA ALA A 27 25.04 0.31 -5.04
C ALA A 27 24.19 -0.84 -4.47
N GLU A 28 22.97 -1.03 -4.96
CA GLU A 28 22.09 -2.13 -4.54
C GLU A 28 22.70 -3.51 -4.77
N LYS A 29 23.38 -3.69 -5.90
CA LYS A 29 23.91 -4.99 -6.30
C LYS A 29 25.32 -5.28 -5.77
N TYR A 30 26.15 -4.26 -5.63
CA TYR A 30 27.59 -4.43 -5.42
C TYR A 30 28.14 -3.67 -4.20
N ALA A 31 27.29 -3.21 -3.28
CA ALA A 31 27.75 -2.56 -2.06
C ALA A 31 28.63 -3.50 -1.21
N PRO A 32 29.84 -3.07 -0.81
CA PRO A 32 30.74 -3.86 0.04
C PRO A 32 30.28 -3.93 1.50
N SER A 33 29.56 -2.91 1.99
CA SER A 33 29.00 -2.87 3.34
C SER A 33 27.69 -2.07 3.36
N LYS A 34 26.85 -2.31 4.38
CA LYS A 34 25.59 -1.57 4.60
C LYS A 34 25.83 -0.09 4.83
N ARG A 35 26.83 0.21 5.65
CA ARG A 35 27.33 1.56 5.89
C ARG A 35 27.62 2.31 4.60
N TRP A 36 28.49 1.73 3.77
CA TRP A 36 28.88 2.34 2.49
C TRP A 36 27.69 2.53 1.55
N HIS A 37 26.76 1.57 1.55
CA HIS A 37 25.55 1.65 0.75
C HIS A 37 24.69 2.84 1.15
N ILE A 38 24.40 2.98 2.46
CA ILE A 38 23.63 4.09 3.02
C ILE A 38 24.32 5.42 2.71
N ASP A 39 25.64 5.52 2.88
CA ASP A 39 26.38 6.76 2.60
C ASP A 39 26.32 7.18 1.15
N THR A 40 26.46 6.21 0.25
CA THR A 40 26.47 6.44 -1.19
C THR A 40 25.10 6.95 -1.60
N ILE A 41 24.02 6.30 -1.15
CA ILE A 41 22.67 6.76 -1.44
C ILE A 41 22.40 8.13 -0.83
N MET A 42 22.76 8.35 0.44
CA MET A 42 22.57 9.66 1.08
C MET A 42 23.31 10.76 0.32
N ARG A 43 24.54 10.50 -0.15
CA ARG A 43 25.29 11.44 -0.98
C ARG A 43 24.55 11.75 -2.29
N VAL A 44 24.00 10.73 -2.95
CA VAL A 44 23.18 10.94 -4.15
C VAL A 44 21.95 11.78 -3.84
N LEU A 45 21.24 11.53 -2.74
CA LEU A 45 20.07 12.34 -2.35
C LEU A 45 20.44 13.81 -2.07
N THR A 46 21.63 14.07 -1.50
CA THR A 46 22.09 15.45 -1.27
C THR A 46 22.53 16.17 -2.55
N THR A 47 23.11 15.45 -3.53
CA THR A 47 23.69 16.06 -4.75
C THR A 47 22.70 16.11 -5.92
N ALA A 48 21.95 15.03 -6.13
CA ALA A 48 20.96 14.92 -7.21
C ALA A 48 19.57 15.40 -6.78
N GLY A 49 19.19 15.26 -5.51
CA GLY A 49 18.01 15.94 -5.00
C GLY A 49 16.73 15.63 -5.77
N SER A 50 16.12 16.66 -6.36
CA SER A 50 14.91 16.55 -7.20
C SER A 50 15.06 15.75 -8.49
N TYR A 51 16.28 15.43 -8.92
CA TYR A 51 16.52 14.60 -10.12
C TYR A 51 16.44 13.09 -9.81
N VAL A 52 16.33 12.71 -8.54
CA VAL A 52 16.22 11.30 -8.13
C VAL A 52 14.80 10.78 -8.40
N ARG A 53 14.69 9.50 -8.79
CA ARG A 53 13.40 8.83 -9.05
C ARG A 53 12.56 8.70 -7.78
N ASP A 54 11.24 8.65 -7.96
CA ASP A 54 10.27 8.54 -6.86
C ASP A 54 10.41 7.26 -6.01
N ASP A 55 10.93 6.18 -6.59
CA ASP A 55 11.14 4.90 -5.89
C ASP A 55 12.43 4.86 -5.04
N ALA A 56 13.31 5.85 -5.17
CA ALA A 56 14.54 5.91 -4.39
C ALA A 56 14.28 6.06 -2.88
N VAL A 57 13.25 6.83 -2.51
CA VAL A 57 12.84 7.06 -1.12
C VAL A 57 12.38 5.77 -0.45
N PRO A 58 11.39 5.02 -0.98
CA PRO A 58 10.98 3.76 -0.38
C PRO A 58 12.09 2.69 -0.39
N ASN A 59 12.91 2.60 -1.44
CA ASN A 59 14.02 1.64 -1.49
C ASN A 59 15.08 1.93 -0.41
N LEU A 60 15.41 3.21 -0.19
CA LEU A 60 16.33 3.59 0.89
C LEU A 60 15.73 3.33 2.27
N ILE A 61 14.46 3.70 2.49
CA ILE A 61 13.77 3.40 3.75
C ILE A 61 13.83 1.89 4.03
N GLN A 62 13.51 1.06 3.03
CA GLN A 62 13.60 -0.39 3.16
C GLN A 62 15.03 -0.87 3.47
N LEU A 63 16.05 -0.30 2.82
CA LEU A 63 17.45 -0.65 3.12
C LEU A 63 17.81 -0.32 4.57
N ILE A 64 17.42 0.86 5.06
CA ILE A 64 17.68 1.32 6.42
C ILE A 64 16.97 0.41 7.43
N THR A 65 15.68 0.14 7.23
CA THR A 65 14.89 -0.75 8.11
C THR A 65 15.47 -2.16 8.20
N ASN A 66 16.05 -2.65 7.10
CA ASN A 66 16.73 -3.95 7.05
C ASN A 66 18.13 -3.96 7.68
N SER A 67 18.69 -2.81 8.05
CA SER A 67 20.05 -2.65 8.58
C SER A 67 19.98 -2.15 10.02
N VAL A 68 19.52 -3.02 10.91
CA VAL A 68 19.14 -2.66 12.30
C VAL A 68 20.28 -2.09 13.13
N GLU A 69 21.50 -2.53 12.86
CA GLU A 69 22.74 -2.08 13.49
C GLU A 69 23.12 -0.63 13.11
N MET A 70 22.59 -0.12 11.99
CA MET A 70 22.96 1.18 11.43
C MET A 70 21.98 2.31 11.75
N HIS A 71 20.90 2.04 12.49
CA HIS A 71 19.82 3.02 12.68
C HIS A 71 20.28 4.32 13.36
N ALA A 72 20.98 4.21 14.50
CA ALA A 72 21.45 5.39 15.25
C ALA A 72 22.36 6.28 14.41
N TYR A 73 23.34 5.65 13.75
CA TYR A 73 24.26 6.30 12.83
C TYR A 73 23.52 7.03 11.69
N THR A 74 22.60 6.32 11.03
CA THR A 74 21.88 6.83 9.85
C THR A 74 21.01 8.03 10.19
N VAL A 75 20.30 7.96 11.33
CA VAL A 75 19.40 9.02 11.78
C VAL A 75 20.19 10.27 12.17
N GLN A 76 21.33 10.12 12.84
CA GLN A 76 22.20 11.26 13.15
C GLN A 76 22.70 11.98 11.89
N ARG A 77 23.11 11.23 10.87
CA ARG A 77 23.54 11.85 9.61
C ARG A 77 22.41 12.46 8.80
N LEU A 78 21.24 11.82 8.78
CA LEU A 78 20.06 12.39 8.12
C LEU A 78 19.66 13.70 8.81
N TYR A 79 19.69 13.73 10.14
CA TYR A 79 19.45 14.94 10.93
C TYR A 79 20.48 16.04 10.61
N LYS A 80 21.80 15.72 10.62
CA LYS A 80 22.87 16.65 10.19
C LYS A 80 22.62 17.21 8.78
N ALA A 81 22.20 16.34 7.85
CA ALA A 81 22.01 16.73 6.45
C ALA A 81 20.84 17.72 6.28
N ILE A 82 19.70 17.46 6.93
CA ILE A 82 18.53 18.36 6.82
C ILE A 82 18.68 19.65 7.61
N LEU A 83 19.54 19.69 8.65
CA LEU A 83 19.90 20.93 9.34
C LEU A 83 20.66 21.90 8.41
N GLY A 84 21.42 21.36 7.45
CA GLY A 84 22.13 22.16 6.46
C GLY A 84 21.21 22.69 5.37
N ASP A 85 20.47 21.79 4.72
CA ASP A 85 19.54 22.13 3.64
C ASP A 85 18.36 21.14 3.58
N TYR A 86 17.14 21.67 3.66
CA TYR A 86 15.88 20.92 3.50
C TYR A 86 15.15 21.26 2.18
N SER A 87 15.83 21.86 1.21
CA SER A 87 15.30 22.08 -0.14
C SER A 87 15.09 20.76 -0.89
N GLN A 88 15.96 19.78 -0.63
CA GLN A 88 15.98 18.49 -1.31
C GLN A 88 14.88 17.55 -0.78
N GLN A 89 13.74 17.53 -1.45
CA GLN A 89 12.54 16.85 -0.97
C GLN A 89 12.74 15.34 -0.69
N PRO A 90 13.37 14.53 -1.56
CA PRO A 90 13.59 13.11 -1.28
C PRO A 90 14.44 12.85 -0.04
N LEU A 91 15.46 13.69 0.21
CA LEU A 91 16.29 13.62 1.41
C LEU A 91 15.46 13.89 2.66
N VAL A 92 14.65 14.95 2.65
CA VAL A 92 13.82 15.35 3.79
C VAL A 92 12.75 14.31 4.09
N GLN A 93 12.18 13.66 3.07
CA GLN A 93 11.21 12.58 3.24
C GLN A 93 11.80 11.38 3.99
N VAL A 94 12.99 10.93 3.57
CA VAL A 94 13.70 9.84 4.25
C VAL A 94 14.09 10.26 5.67
N ALA A 95 14.62 11.48 5.83
CA ALA A 95 15.03 11.99 7.13
C ALA A 95 13.85 12.10 8.11
N ALA A 96 12.73 12.68 7.70
CA ALA A 96 11.53 12.79 8.52
C ALA A 96 11.01 11.40 8.93
N TRP A 97 10.97 10.45 7.99
CA TRP A 97 10.56 9.08 8.31
C TRP A 97 11.48 8.43 9.36
N CYS A 98 12.80 8.51 9.16
CA CYS A 98 13.79 7.95 10.07
C CYS A 98 13.77 8.62 11.45
N ILE A 99 13.60 9.94 11.52
CA ILE A 99 13.44 10.68 12.78
C ILE A 99 12.19 10.21 13.53
N GLY A 100 11.09 9.95 12.82
CA GLY A 100 9.86 9.43 13.44
C GLY A 100 10.02 8.02 14.04
N GLU A 101 10.73 7.12 13.35
CA GLU A 101 10.91 5.71 13.78
C GLU A 101 11.98 5.52 14.86
N TYR A 102 13.07 6.28 14.73
CA TYR A 102 14.31 6.08 15.50
C TYR A 102 14.74 7.37 16.24
N GLY A 103 13.82 8.28 16.50
CA GLY A 103 14.10 9.53 17.22
C GLY A 103 14.63 9.32 18.63
N ASP A 104 14.29 8.19 19.27
CA ASP A 104 14.86 7.78 20.56
C ASP A 104 16.37 7.50 20.46
N LEU A 105 16.82 6.87 19.37
CA LEU A 105 18.25 6.62 19.09
C LEU A 105 19.02 7.89 18.71
N LEU A 106 18.32 8.90 18.18
CA LEU A 106 18.92 10.21 17.89
C LEU A 106 19.32 10.95 19.18
N ILE A 107 18.45 10.93 20.18
CA ILE A 107 18.63 11.65 21.44
C ILE A 107 19.50 10.88 22.44
N SER A 108 19.49 9.54 22.39
CA SER A 108 20.28 8.72 23.31
C SER A 108 21.79 8.99 23.21
N GLY A 109 22.26 9.61 22.12
CA GLY A 109 23.67 9.95 21.92
C GLY A 109 24.59 8.72 21.83
N GLN A 110 24.02 7.54 21.63
CA GLN A 110 24.75 6.28 21.51
C GLN A 110 24.93 5.95 20.02
N CYS A 111 26.06 6.37 19.46
CA CYS A 111 26.48 6.00 18.10
C CYS A 111 27.86 5.34 18.21
N GLU A 112 27.96 4.05 17.88
CA GLU A 112 29.24 3.32 17.95
C GLU A 112 30.16 3.64 16.75
N GLU A 113 29.60 4.11 15.63
CA GLU A 113 30.37 4.30 14.39
C GLU A 113 30.98 5.70 14.19
N GLU A 114 30.40 6.74 14.78
CA GLU A 114 30.80 8.14 14.58
C GLU A 114 30.57 8.94 15.86
N GLU A 115 31.33 10.03 16.04
CA GLU A 115 31.19 10.93 17.19
C GLU A 115 29.74 11.43 17.32
N PRO A 116 29.03 11.06 18.41
CA PRO A 116 27.62 11.38 18.56
C PRO A 116 27.39 12.88 18.68
N ILE A 117 26.39 13.42 17.97
CA ILE A 117 25.90 14.77 18.31
C ILE A 117 24.99 14.69 19.53
N GLN A 118 25.13 15.65 20.43
CA GLN A 118 24.15 15.94 21.47
C GLN A 118 22.96 16.69 20.82
N VAL A 119 21.82 16.02 20.70
CA VAL A 119 20.60 16.58 20.10
C VAL A 119 19.49 16.58 21.15
N THR A 120 18.79 17.70 21.28
CA THR A 120 17.66 17.82 22.21
C THR A 120 16.31 17.50 21.54
N GLU A 121 15.29 17.10 22.32
CA GLU A 121 13.93 16.87 21.81
C GLU A 121 13.37 18.11 21.10
N ASP A 122 13.66 19.31 21.63
CA ASP A 122 13.14 20.57 21.10
C ASP A 122 13.74 20.94 19.74
N GLU A 123 15.05 20.76 19.55
CA GLU A 123 15.72 21.03 18.26
C GLU A 123 15.20 20.09 17.16
N VAL A 124 14.89 18.83 17.51
CA VAL A 124 14.27 17.88 16.57
C VAL A 124 12.88 18.34 16.15
N LEU A 125 12.10 18.89 17.09
CA LEU A 125 10.79 19.45 16.74
C LEU A 125 10.91 20.76 15.96
N ASP A 126 11.88 21.62 16.27
CA ASP A 126 12.13 22.86 15.53
C ASP A 126 12.39 22.58 14.04
N ILE A 127 13.24 21.58 13.73
CA ILE A 127 13.51 21.24 12.33
C ILE A 127 12.27 20.66 11.63
N LEU A 128 11.50 19.77 12.28
CA LEU A 128 10.30 19.20 11.66
C LEU A 128 9.18 20.25 11.50
N GLU A 129 9.01 21.17 12.44
CA GLU A 129 8.11 22.31 12.32
C GLU A 129 8.55 23.26 11.19
N SER A 130 9.85 23.49 11.03
CA SER A 130 10.38 24.30 9.92
C SER A 130 10.08 23.65 8.56
N VAL A 131 10.21 22.33 8.45
CA VAL A 131 9.82 21.56 7.25
C VAL A 131 8.31 21.67 7.00
N LEU A 132 7.48 21.62 8.04
CA LEU A 132 6.04 21.77 7.91
C LEU A 132 5.62 23.14 7.35
N ILE A 133 6.26 24.22 7.82
CA ILE A 133 5.91 25.61 7.48
C ILE A 133 6.57 26.07 6.18
N SER A 134 7.77 25.54 5.87
CA SER A 134 8.54 25.91 4.69
C SER A 134 7.71 25.79 3.41
N ASN A 135 7.77 26.81 2.55
CA ASN A 135 7.12 26.80 1.23
C ASN A 135 7.78 25.84 0.23
N MET A 136 9.04 25.45 0.46
CA MET A 136 9.77 24.52 -0.39
C MET A 136 9.28 23.08 -0.21
N SER A 137 8.67 22.78 0.93
CA SER A 137 8.14 21.46 1.24
C SER A 137 6.95 21.13 0.34
N VAL A 138 6.95 19.92 -0.24
CA VAL A 138 5.78 19.39 -0.94
C VAL A 138 4.80 18.73 0.04
N SER A 139 3.55 18.55 -0.37
CA SER A 139 2.48 17.94 0.44
C SER A 139 2.91 16.60 1.07
N VAL A 140 3.52 15.73 0.26
CA VAL A 140 4.02 14.42 0.71
C VAL A 140 5.06 14.56 1.83
N THR A 141 6.04 15.46 1.67
CA THR A 141 7.07 15.74 2.69
C THR A 141 6.45 16.24 3.98
N ARG A 142 5.45 17.14 3.91
CA ARG A 142 4.69 17.56 5.10
C ARG A 142 3.94 16.39 5.75
N GLY A 143 3.45 15.45 4.95
CA GLY A 143 2.84 14.21 5.42
C GLY A 143 3.80 13.34 6.22
N TYR A 144 5.02 13.15 5.71
CA TYR A 144 6.10 12.47 6.42
C TYR A 144 6.45 13.18 7.73
N ALA A 145 6.64 14.50 7.70
CA ALA A 145 6.95 15.29 8.90
C ALA A 145 5.84 15.23 9.95
N LEU A 146 4.57 15.34 9.55
CA LEU A 146 3.43 15.27 10.47
C LEU A 146 3.29 13.88 11.10
N THR A 147 3.50 12.82 10.32
CA THR A 147 3.50 11.43 10.81
C THR A 147 4.69 11.19 11.74
N ALA A 148 5.86 11.75 11.43
CA ALA A 148 7.04 11.67 12.27
C ALA A 148 6.79 12.35 13.63
N ILE A 149 6.27 13.57 13.64
CA ILE A 149 5.86 14.29 14.85
C ILE A 149 4.87 13.46 15.66
N MET A 150 3.92 12.78 15.01
CA MET A 150 2.98 11.90 15.72
C MET A 150 3.69 10.71 16.37
N LYS A 151 4.61 10.04 15.68
CA LYS A 151 5.41 8.93 16.25
C LYS A 151 6.27 9.40 17.42
N LEU A 152 6.90 10.58 17.29
CA LEU A 152 7.69 11.20 18.35
C LEU A 152 6.89 11.40 19.64
N SER A 153 5.56 11.57 19.57
CA SER A 153 4.71 11.66 20.76
C SER A 153 4.74 10.44 21.69
N THR A 154 5.23 9.29 21.19
CA THR A 154 5.40 8.06 21.97
C THR A 154 6.86 7.72 22.25
N ARG A 155 7.79 8.32 21.53
CA ARG A 155 9.25 8.13 21.69
C ARG A 155 9.86 9.18 22.63
N PHE A 156 9.33 10.40 22.59
CA PHE A 156 9.73 11.52 23.42
C PHE A 156 8.81 11.63 24.62
N THR A 157 9.35 12.15 25.73
CA THR A 157 8.59 12.24 26.99
C THR A 157 8.34 13.67 27.43
N CYS A 158 9.23 14.61 27.09
CA CYS A 158 9.17 15.99 27.59
C CYS A 158 8.32 16.91 26.68
N THR A 159 8.34 16.67 25.37
CA THR A 159 7.81 17.60 24.36
C THR A 159 6.41 17.24 23.82
N VAL A 160 5.71 16.27 24.41
CA VAL A 160 4.41 15.76 23.90
C VAL A 160 3.33 16.86 23.83
N ASN A 161 3.30 17.80 24.78
CA ASN A 161 2.33 18.91 24.77
C ASN A 161 2.54 19.86 23.59
N ARG A 162 3.80 20.09 23.20
CA ARG A 162 4.16 20.89 22.04
C ARG A 162 3.71 20.18 20.76
N ILE A 163 3.99 18.89 20.64
CA ILE A 163 3.53 18.03 19.54
C ILE A 163 2.00 18.10 19.40
N LYS A 164 1.25 17.96 20.50
CA LYS A 164 -0.21 18.06 20.49
C LYS A 164 -0.71 19.40 19.95
N LYS A 165 -0.02 20.50 20.29
CA LYS A 165 -0.34 21.83 19.76
C LYS A 165 -0.10 21.90 18.24
N VAL A 166 1.03 21.39 17.75
CA VAL A 166 1.36 21.34 16.31
C VAL A 166 0.34 20.52 15.52
N VAL A 167 -0.02 19.33 16.02
CA VAL A 167 -1.03 18.49 15.38
C VAL A 167 -2.40 19.19 15.37
N SER A 168 -2.76 19.89 16.46
CA SER A 168 -4.05 20.58 16.52
C SER A 168 -4.19 21.74 15.52
N ILE A 169 -3.12 22.49 15.24
CA ILE A 169 -3.16 23.58 14.23
C ILE A 169 -3.28 23.03 12.81
N TYR A 170 -2.71 21.86 12.53
CA TYR A 170 -2.80 21.22 11.21
C TYR A 170 -4.19 20.61 10.92
N GLY A 171 -5.08 20.52 11.91
CA GLY A 171 -6.46 20.08 11.73
C GLY A 171 -7.34 21.02 10.90
N SER A 172 -6.87 22.24 10.62
CA SER A 172 -7.50 23.20 9.70
C SER A 172 -6.62 23.50 8.48
N SER A 173 -5.75 22.56 8.11
CA SER A 173 -4.96 22.65 6.87
C SER A 173 -5.88 22.69 5.64
N ILE A 174 -5.44 23.40 4.59
CA ILE A 174 -6.09 23.39 3.28
C ILE A 174 -5.84 22.09 2.50
N ASP A 175 -4.78 21.36 2.86
CA ASP A 175 -4.43 20.08 2.27
C ASP A 175 -5.24 18.97 2.94
N VAL A 176 -6.06 18.27 2.14
CA VAL A 176 -7.02 17.25 2.61
C VAL A 176 -6.31 16.09 3.32
N GLU A 177 -5.18 15.62 2.81
CA GLU A 177 -4.42 14.52 3.42
C GLU A 177 -3.80 14.95 4.75
N LEU A 178 -3.23 16.16 4.83
CA LEU A 178 -2.67 16.67 6.08
C LEU A 178 -3.76 16.94 7.11
N GLN A 179 -4.90 17.49 6.69
CA GLN A 179 -6.05 17.75 7.54
C GLN A 179 -6.59 16.45 8.13
N GLN A 180 -6.81 15.43 7.29
CA GLN A 180 -7.32 14.13 7.73
C GLN A 180 -6.40 13.52 8.80
N ARG A 181 -5.10 13.41 8.52
CA ARG A 181 -4.12 12.89 9.49
C ARG A 181 -4.13 13.67 10.80
N ALA A 182 -4.11 15.00 10.73
CA ALA A 182 -4.10 15.85 11.91
C ALA A 182 -5.35 15.68 12.78
N VAL A 183 -6.53 15.55 12.16
CA VAL A 183 -7.80 15.34 12.88
C VAL A 183 -7.82 13.96 13.55
N GLU A 184 -7.40 12.91 12.85
CA GLU A 184 -7.27 11.55 13.42
C GLU A 184 -6.28 11.51 14.59
N TYR A 185 -5.11 12.11 14.43
CA TYR A 185 -4.10 12.21 15.48
C TYR A 185 -4.61 13.01 16.69
N ASN A 186 -5.35 14.11 16.46
CA ASN A 186 -5.95 14.89 17.53
C ASN A 186 -7.04 14.08 18.27
N ALA A 187 -7.78 13.22 17.58
CA ALA A 187 -8.71 12.28 18.21
C ALA A 187 -7.98 11.29 19.13
N LEU A 188 -6.82 10.77 18.70
CA LEU A 188 -5.96 9.93 19.54
C LEU A 188 -5.49 10.70 20.80
N PHE A 189 -4.99 11.94 20.66
CA PHE A 189 -4.56 12.76 21.80
C PHE A 189 -5.68 13.20 22.76
N LYS A 190 -6.94 13.22 22.31
CA LYS A 190 -8.09 13.68 23.12
C LYS A 190 -8.84 12.54 23.79
N LYS A 191 -9.06 11.43 23.07
CA LYS A 191 -9.94 10.34 23.51
C LYS A 191 -9.18 9.05 23.81
N TYR A 192 -8.09 8.78 23.10
CA TYR A 192 -7.43 7.46 23.08
C TYR A 192 -5.94 7.57 23.37
N ASP A 193 -5.55 8.43 24.32
CA ASP A 193 -4.14 8.73 24.59
C ASP A 193 -3.34 7.46 24.95
N HIS A 194 -3.96 6.57 25.73
CA HIS A 194 -3.43 5.27 26.12
C HIS A 194 -3.21 4.30 24.95
N MET A 195 -3.87 4.48 23.80
CA MET A 195 -3.69 3.63 22.63
C MET A 195 -2.49 4.06 21.77
N ARG A 196 -1.98 5.29 21.94
CA ARG A 196 -0.92 5.84 21.07
C ARG A 196 0.32 4.96 21.07
N SER A 197 0.79 4.54 22.25
CA SER A 197 2.00 3.73 22.36
C SER A 197 1.88 2.39 21.64
N ALA A 198 0.71 1.75 21.69
CA ALA A 198 0.48 0.46 21.03
C ALA A 198 0.34 0.59 19.51
N LEU A 199 -0.31 1.66 19.03
CA LEU A 199 -0.55 1.88 17.60
C LEU A 199 0.69 2.42 16.86
N LEU A 200 1.53 3.18 17.56
CA LEU A 200 2.73 3.82 17.01
C LEU A 200 3.99 3.02 17.37
N GLU A 201 3.89 1.71 17.54
CA GLU A 201 5.05 0.82 17.60
C GLU A 201 5.85 0.85 16.28
N ARG A 202 7.13 0.45 16.34
CA ARG A 202 8.00 0.46 15.16
C ARG A 202 7.42 -0.40 14.05
N MET A 203 7.53 0.08 12.81
CA MET A 203 7.05 -0.68 11.66
C MET A 203 7.82 -2.00 11.50
N PRO A 204 7.14 -3.12 11.20
CA PRO A 204 7.82 -4.38 10.92
C PRO A 204 8.82 -4.26 9.76
N VAL A 205 9.85 -5.10 9.80
CA VAL A 205 10.87 -5.14 8.75
C VAL A 205 10.24 -5.57 7.43
N MET A 206 10.49 -4.80 6.38
CA MET A 206 9.93 -5.05 5.05
C MET A 206 10.69 -6.17 4.35
N GLU A 207 10.00 -7.25 3.96
CA GLU A 207 10.59 -8.31 3.14
C GLU A 207 11.08 -7.73 1.80
N LYS A 208 12.31 -8.10 1.41
CA LYS A 208 12.81 -7.76 0.08
C LYS A 208 11.88 -8.39 -0.96
N VAL A 209 11.26 -7.56 -1.79
CA VAL A 209 10.64 -8.03 -3.04
C VAL A 209 11.78 -8.47 -3.95
N THR A 210 12.27 -9.68 -3.72
CA THR A 210 13.24 -10.31 -4.60
C THR A 210 12.44 -10.72 -5.82
N THR A 211 12.44 -9.89 -6.84
CA THR A 211 12.18 -10.36 -8.20
C THR A 211 13.25 -11.40 -8.50
N ASN A 212 12.97 -12.67 -8.19
CA ASN A 212 13.77 -13.82 -8.59
C ASN A 212 13.67 -13.94 -10.11
N GLY A 213 14.44 -13.13 -10.83
CA GLY A 213 14.88 -13.45 -12.18
C GLY A 213 16.07 -14.39 -12.09
N PRO A 214 16.14 -15.48 -12.88
CA PRO A 214 17.29 -16.36 -12.86
C PRO A 214 18.47 -15.67 -13.55
N THR A 215 19.38 -15.11 -12.77
CA THR A 215 20.77 -14.89 -13.21
C THR A 215 21.60 -16.11 -12.82
N GLU A 216 21.40 -17.23 -13.51
CA GLU A 216 22.52 -18.12 -13.78
C GLU A 216 23.34 -17.49 -14.90
N ILE A 217 24.33 -16.70 -14.51
CA ILE A 217 25.40 -16.30 -15.41
C ILE A 217 26.32 -17.51 -15.49
N VAL A 218 26.11 -18.37 -16.48
CA VAL A 218 27.08 -19.37 -16.90
C VAL A 218 28.34 -18.59 -17.33
N GLN A 219 29.35 -18.55 -16.46
CA GLN A 219 30.71 -18.18 -16.85
C GLN A 219 31.38 -19.42 -17.45
N THR A 220 31.65 -19.36 -18.75
CA THR A 220 32.45 -20.33 -19.49
C THR A 220 33.95 -20.00 -19.38
N ASN A 221 34.78 -21.04 -19.19
CA ASN A 221 36.26 -21.10 -19.24
C ASN A 221 37.02 -20.37 -18.11
N GLY A 222 37.96 -20.96 -17.37
CA GLY A 222 38.55 -22.30 -17.33
C GLY A 222 39.80 -22.24 -16.44
N GLU A 223 40.01 -23.25 -15.60
CA GLU A 223 41.30 -23.84 -15.14
C GLU A 223 41.17 -24.50 -13.74
N THR A 224 41.08 -25.83 -13.80
CA THR A 224 41.75 -26.84 -12.96
C THR A 224 41.48 -26.92 -11.44
N GLU A 225 40.71 -27.97 -11.12
CA GLU A 225 40.53 -28.79 -9.91
C GLU A 225 41.79 -29.08 -9.03
N PRO A 226 41.68 -29.66 -7.80
CA PRO A 226 40.70 -30.70 -7.43
C PRO A 226 40.00 -30.63 -6.07
N ALA A 227 38.82 -31.27 -6.06
CA ALA A 227 38.07 -31.75 -4.90
C ALA A 227 38.80 -32.87 -4.12
N PRO A 228 38.21 -33.32 -3.00
CA PRO A 228 37.71 -34.70 -3.03
C PRO A 228 36.25 -34.83 -2.59
N LEU A 229 35.51 -35.61 -3.39
CA LEU A 229 34.19 -36.17 -3.11
C LEU A 229 34.30 -37.38 -2.18
N GLU A 230 33.32 -37.57 -1.29
CA GLU A 230 32.86 -38.91 -0.88
C GLU A 230 31.37 -39.09 -1.22
N THR A 231 31.11 -40.22 -1.85
CA THR A 231 29.88 -40.69 -2.50
C THR A 231 29.05 -41.60 -1.60
N LYS A 232 27.71 -41.55 -1.72
CA LYS A 232 26.88 -42.78 -1.74
C LYS A 232 25.53 -42.62 -2.50
N PRO A 233 25.07 -43.62 -3.30
CA PRO A 233 24.02 -43.49 -4.33
C PRO A 233 22.60 -43.93 -3.89
N PRO A 234 21.57 -43.76 -4.77
CA PRO A 234 20.13 -43.90 -4.49
C PRO A 234 19.56 -45.28 -4.89
N PRO A 235 18.22 -45.47 -4.82
CA PRO A 235 17.54 -46.26 -5.83
C PRO A 235 16.36 -45.53 -6.49
N SER A 236 16.23 -45.80 -7.78
CA SER A 236 15.27 -45.27 -8.77
C SER A 236 14.20 -46.31 -9.14
N GLY A 237 13.00 -45.86 -9.54
CA GLY A 237 11.97 -46.65 -10.23
C GLY A 237 10.70 -45.83 -10.56
N PRO A 238 9.90 -46.14 -11.61
CA PRO A 238 9.62 -45.22 -12.73
C PRO A 238 8.16 -44.74 -12.94
N GLN A 239 7.99 -43.59 -13.64
CA GLN A 239 6.93 -43.02 -14.55
C GLN A 239 5.44 -43.47 -14.50
N PRO A 240 4.44 -42.75 -15.11
CA PRO A 240 4.30 -41.34 -15.51
C PRO A 240 2.92 -40.67 -15.19
N THR A 241 2.82 -39.35 -15.38
CA THR A 241 1.61 -38.53 -15.73
C THR A 241 0.33 -38.57 -14.86
N SER A 242 0.10 -37.50 -14.07
CA SER A 242 -1.21 -36.82 -13.93
C SER A 242 -1.06 -35.47 -13.21
N GLN A 243 -0.96 -34.36 -13.96
CA GLN A 243 -0.92 -32.99 -13.40
C GLN A 243 -2.29 -32.47 -12.93
N ALA A 244 -3.33 -33.30 -12.88
CA ALA A 244 -4.67 -32.89 -12.45
C ALA A 244 -4.92 -33.06 -10.93
N ASN A 245 -4.11 -33.88 -10.24
CA ASN A 245 -4.36 -34.24 -8.84
C ASN A 245 -3.64 -33.35 -7.82
N ASP A 246 -2.57 -32.65 -8.21
CA ASP A 246 -1.77 -31.77 -7.33
C ASP A 246 -2.53 -30.51 -6.85
N LEU A 247 -3.66 -30.18 -7.46
CA LEU A 247 -4.43 -28.97 -7.16
C LEU A 247 -5.65 -29.22 -6.25
N LEU A 248 -5.97 -30.47 -5.94
CA LEU A 248 -7.05 -30.85 -5.00
C LEU A 248 -6.54 -30.95 -3.56
N ASP A 249 -5.27 -31.29 -3.37
CA ASP A 249 -4.66 -31.54 -2.06
C ASP A 249 -4.37 -30.25 -1.26
N LEU A 250 -4.23 -29.11 -1.95
CA LEU A 250 -3.87 -27.84 -1.29
C LEU A 250 -5.05 -27.16 -0.54
N LEU A 251 -6.28 -27.67 -0.67
CA LEU A 251 -7.49 -26.98 -0.20
C LEU A 251 -8.40 -27.79 0.73
N GLY A 252 -8.04 -29.01 1.15
CA GLY A 252 -8.86 -29.76 2.11
C GLY A 252 -8.29 -31.09 2.63
N GLY A 253 -8.02 -31.13 3.94
CA GLY A 253 -7.86 -32.35 4.71
C GLY A 253 -8.26 -32.10 6.17
N ASN A 254 -9.40 -32.63 6.59
CA ASN A 254 -9.91 -32.56 7.97
C ASN A 254 -10.31 -33.98 8.39
N ASP A 255 -9.75 -34.48 9.49
CA ASP A 255 -10.37 -35.53 10.31
C ASP A 255 -10.03 -35.31 11.79
N ILE A 256 -11.04 -35.53 12.64
CA ILE A 256 -11.15 -35.06 14.03
C ILE A 256 -11.07 -36.26 15.00
N THR A 257 -10.60 -35.99 16.23
CA THR A 257 -11.15 -36.40 17.57
C THR A 257 -10.09 -36.99 18.53
N PRO A 258 -10.30 -37.03 19.87
CA PRO A 258 -10.44 -35.87 20.78
C PRO A 258 -9.66 -36.06 22.12
N VAL A 259 -9.32 -34.99 22.85
CA VAL A 259 -9.10 -35.06 24.32
C VAL A 259 -9.56 -33.74 24.99
N ILE A 260 -10.51 -33.86 25.91
CA ILE A 260 -10.88 -32.86 26.93
C ILE A 260 -10.34 -33.40 28.27
N PRO A 261 -9.95 -32.56 29.28
CA PRO A 261 -10.93 -32.14 30.27
C PRO A 261 -10.94 -30.64 30.61
N THR A 262 -12.14 -30.20 30.98
CA THR A 262 -12.71 -28.91 31.39
C THR A 262 -12.18 -28.31 32.70
N VAL A 263 -12.24 -26.97 32.82
CA VAL A 263 -12.98 -26.24 33.91
C VAL A 263 -13.32 -24.78 33.49
N PRO A 264 -14.40 -24.17 34.03
CA PRO A 264 -15.18 -23.13 33.35
C PRO A 264 -15.05 -21.71 33.94
N THR A 265 -15.35 -20.68 33.14
CA THR A 265 -15.76 -19.35 33.64
C THR A 265 -16.77 -18.65 32.72
N SER A 266 -17.55 -17.80 33.37
CA SER A 266 -18.86 -17.24 33.07
C SER A 266 -18.98 -16.21 31.93
N LYS A 267 -20.14 -16.26 31.28
CA LYS A 267 -20.84 -15.24 30.49
C LYS A 267 -20.81 -13.83 31.13
N PRO A 268 -20.85 -12.76 30.32
CA PRO A 268 -21.78 -11.68 30.60
C PRO A 268 -22.76 -11.40 29.46
N ALA A 269 -23.89 -10.83 29.86
CA ALA A 269 -25.08 -10.59 29.08
C ALA A 269 -25.01 -9.32 28.23
N SER A 270 -25.77 -9.37 27.15
CA SER A 270 -26.30 -8.25 26.39
C SER A 270 -27.09 -7.28 27.29
N ALA A 271 -26.75 -5.99 27.23
CA ALA A 271 -27.61 -4.87 27.59
C ALA A 271 -27.03 -3.58 26.98
N GLY A 272 -27.88 -2.73 26.35
CA GLY A 272 -27.52 -1.35 26.06
C GLY A 272 -27.84 -0.81 24.67
N GLY A 273 -28.94 -1.23 24.04
CA GLY A 273 -29.51 -0.55 22.87
C GLY A 273 -30.70 0.31 23.28
N GLU A 274 -30.48 1.43 23.97
CA GLU A 274 -31.52 2.41 24.33
C GLU A 274 -30.92 3.82 24.45
N LEU A 275 -30.68 4.50 23.32
CA LEU A 275 -30.44 5.97 23.29
C LEU A 275 -30.92 6.66 21.99
N LEU A 276 -31.72 6.01 21.15
CA LEU A 276 -32.23 6.58 19.89
C LEU A 276 -33.73 6.90 19.90
N ASP A 277 -34.39 6.84 21.06
CA ASP A 277 -35.85 7.00 21.19
C ASP A 277 -36.28 8.22 22.04
N LEU A 278 -35.46 9.27 22.12
CA LEU A 278 -35.80 10.46 22.91
C LEU A 278 -35.40 11.80 22.26
N LEU A 279 -35.66 11.98 20.96
CA LEU A 279 -35.59 13.30 20.31
C LEU A 279 -36.71 13.54 19.27
N GLY A 280 -37.79 12.77 19.31
CA GLY A 280 -38.76 12.69 18.21
C GLY A 280 -40.16 13.26 18.43
N ASP A 281 -40.45 14.04 19.49
CA ASP A 281 -41.85 14.44 19.74
C ASP A 281 -42.04 15.82 20.40
N ILE A 282 -41.89 16.89 19.61
CA ILE A 282 -42.58 18.17 19.87
C ILE A 282 -43.26 18.62 18.58
N ASN A 283 -44.51 18.20 18.41
CA ASN A 283 -45.45 18.79 17.48
C ASN A 283 -46.23 19.92 18.20
N LEU A 284 -45.99 21.18 17.81
CA LEU A 284 -46.86 22.31 18.14
C LEU A 284 -47.39 22.93 16.84
N THR A 285 -48.70 22.98 16.81
CA THR A 285 -49.61 23.40 15.75
C THR A 285 -49.52 24.90 15.44
N GLY A 286 -49.66 25.27 14.16
CA GLY A 286 -50.05 26.64 13.75
C GLY A 286 -49.49 27.10 12.41
N ALA A 287 -50.30 27.04 11.35
CA ALA A 287 -50.11 27.77 10.09
C ALA A 287 -51.04 29.00 10.06
N PRO A 288 -51.01 29.90 9.04
CA PRO A 288 -49.94 30.30 8.11
C PRO A 288 -49.76 31.84 8.04
N THR A 289 -48.65 32.33 7.46
CA THR A 289 -48.64 33.65 6.79
C THR A 289 -47.59 33.70 5.67
N ALA A 290 -48.00 34.27 4.54
CA ALA A 290 -47.25 34.39 3.28
C ALA A 290 -46.13 35.43 3.32
N ALA A 291 -45.10 35.23 2.49
CA ALA A 291 -44.10 36.24 2.14
C ALA A 291 -43.71 36.14 0.65
N PRO A 292 -43.25 37.24 0.02
CA PRO A 292 -43.35 37.46 -1.42
C PRO A 292 -42.07 37.14 -2.23
N ALA A 293 -42.24 37.09 -3.56
CA ALA A 293 -41.21 36.87 -4.57
C ALA A 293 -40.26 38.07 -4.76
N PRO A 294 -39.02 37.86 -5.25
CA PRO A 294 -38.20 38.91 -5.84
C PRO A 294 -38.09 38.83 -7.37
N ALA A 295 -37.75 40.00 -7.92
CA ALA A 295 -37.85 40.42 -9.31
C ALA A 295 -36.67 40.01 -10.23
N SER A 296 -36.93 40.22 -11.51
CA SER A 296 -36.21 39.98 -12.76
C SER A 296 -35.05 40.95 -13.11
N ALA A 297 -34.05 40.45 -13.86
CA ALA A 297 -33.36 41.06 -15.04
C ALA A 297 -32.15 40.17 -15.50
N PRO A 298 -31.53 40.37 -16.69
CA PRO A 298 -32.07 40.40 -18.05
C PRO A 298 -31.38 39.40 -19.01
N GLN A 299 -32.03 39.10 -20.14
CA GLN A 299 -31.54 38.26 -21.25
C GLN A 299 -30.52 38.97 -22.15
N ILE A 300 -29.47 38.26 -22.57
CA ILE A 300 -28.66 38.58 -23.75
C ILE A 300 -28.76 37.40 -24.74
N SER A 301 -29.01 37.79 -25.99
CA SER A 301 -29.29 37.05 -27.21
C SER A 301 -28.19 36.08 -27.70
N GLN A 302 -28.60 34.92 -28.22
CA GLN A 302 -27.85 34.14 -29.21
C GLN A 302 -28.75 33.81 -30.44
N PRO A 303 -28.18 33.73 -31.67
CA PRO A 303 -28.94 33.56 -32.92
C PRO A 303 -29.24 32.07 -33.22
N PRO A 304 -30.07 31.78 -34.24
CA PRO A 304 -31.05 30.69 -34.21
C PRO A 304 -30.56 29.34 -34.77
N PHE A 305 -31.19 28.29 -34.24
CA PHE A 305 -31.14 26.90 -34.70
C PHE A 305 -31.66 26.74 -36.14
N LEU A 306 -30.96 25.95 -36.94
CA LEU A 306 -31.54 25.15 -38.02
C LEU A 306 -31.60 23.70 -37.52
N LEU A 307 -32.81 23.26 -37.19
CA LEU A 307 -33.16 21.89 -36.88
C LEU A 307 -33.75 21.28 -38.16
N ASP A 308 -33.08 20.30 -38.76
CA ASP A 308 -33.78 19.32 -39.58
C ASP A 308 -33.09 17.95 -39.54
N GLY A 309 -33.90 16.92 -39.29
CA GLY A 309 -33.64 15.51 -39.59
C GLY A 309 -32.52 14.79 -38.85
N LEU A 310 -32.86 14.04 -37.81
CA LEU A 310 -33.08 12.58 -37.92
C LEU A 310 -33.16 11.92 -36.54
N SER A 311 -34.19 11.09 -36.43
CA SER A 311 -34.55 10.24 -35.31
C SER A 311 -33.53 9.13 -35.08
N SER A 312 -33.45 8.70 -33.80
CA SER A 312 -33.14 7.36 -33.30
C SER A 312 -31.68 6.92 -33.03
N GLN A 313 -31.50 6.50 -31.78
CA GLN A 313 -30.45 5.69 -31.12
C GLN A 313 -29.28 6.45 -30.43
N PRO A 314 -28.98 6.12 -29.15
CA PRO A 314 -27.81 6.66 -28.48
C PRO A 314 -26.57 5.94 -29.02
N LEU A 315 -25.74 6.66 -29.75
CA LEU A 315 -24.36 6.28 -30.03
C LEU A 315 -23.54 6.46 -28.74
N PHE A 316 -23.51 5.42 -27.91
CA PHE A 316 -22.34 5.14 -27.08
C PHE A 316 -21.65 3.94 -27.69
N ASN A 317 -20.73 4.18 -28.63
CA ASN A 317 -19.73 3.20 -29.00
C ASN A 317 -18.38 3.91 -28.98
N ASP A 318 -17.93 4.19 -27.75
CA ASP A 318 -16.55 4.56 -27.48
C ASP A 318 -15.73 3.29 -27.67
N ILE A 319 -15.12 3.13 -28.85
CA ILE A 319 -14.21 2.03 -29.12
C ILE A 319 -12.91 2.37 -28.39
N THR A 320 -12.86 2.05 -27.10
CA THR A 320 -11.60 1.63 -26.52
C THR A 320 -11.33 0.22 -27.01
N THR A 321 -10.16 -0.02 -27.59
CA THR A 321 -9.61 -1.36 -27.80
C THR A 321 -9.28 -1.98 -26.43
N GLY A 322 -10.30 -2.18 -25.59
CA GLY A 322 -10.22 -2.71 -24.23
C GLY A 322 -10.40 -4.23 -24.20
N ILE A 323 -9.81 -4.88 -23.20
CA ILE A 323 -9.96 -6.31 -22.96
C ILE A 323 -11.41 -6.56 -22.46
N PRO A 324 -12.19 -7.48 -23.06
CA PRO A 324 -13.59 -7.69 -22.69
C PRO A 324 -13.72 -8.30 -21.29
N SER A 325 -14.74 -7.89 -20.52
CA SER A 325 -15.05 -8.50 -19.23
C SER A 325 -15.61 -9.92 -19.40
N ILE A 326 -15.51 -10.74 -18.35
CA ILE A 326 -16.11 -12.08 -18.32
C ILE A 326 -16.87 -12.30 -17.01
N THR A 327 -17.95 -13.09 -17.06
CA THR A 327 -18.59 -13.61 -15.85
C THR A 327 -17.85 -14.86 -15.39
N ALA A 328 -17.14 -14.76 -14.28
CA ALA A 328 -16.34 -15.84 -13.70
C ALA A 328 -17.21 -16.84 -12.91
N TYR A 329 -18.30 -16.36 -12.32
CA TYR A 329 -19.22 -17.19 -11.52
C TYR A 329 -20.62 -16.58 -11.51
N SER A 330 -21.65 -17.42 -11.59
CA SER A 330 -23.04 -16.99 -11.39
C SER A 330 -23.88 -18.17 -10.88
N LYS A 331 -24.20 -18.17 -9.59
CA LYS A 331 -25.02 -19.22 -8.95
C LYS A 331 -25.56 -18.70 -7.61
N ASN A 332 -26.73 -19.18 -7.20
CA ASN A 332 -27.36 -18.83 -5.92
C ASN A 332 -27.58 -17.32 -5.69
N GLY A 333 -27.70 -16.54 -6.77
CA GLY A 333 -27.84 -15.08 -6.73
C GLY A 333 -26.52 -14.32 -6.57
N LEU A 334 -25.41 -15.00 -6.29
CA LEU A 334 -24.07 -14.41 -6.32
C LEU A 334 -23.54 -14.41 -7.77
N LYS A 335 -23.18 -13.24 -8.29
CA LYS A 335 -22.53 -13.07 -9.59
C LYS A 335 -21.16 -12.42 -9.39
N ILE A 336 -20.13 -13.01 -10.00
CA ILE A 336 -18.75 -12.50 -10.00
C ILE A 336 -18.35 -12.17 -11.44
N GLU A 337 -17.96 -10.93 -11.66
CA GLU A 337 -17.49 -10.42 -12.94
C GLU A 337 -16.01 -10.03 -12.85
N PHE A 338 -15.25 -10.37 -13.88
CA PHE A 338 -13.84 -10.01 -14.02
C PHE A 338 -13.69 -8.96 -15.11
N THR A 339 -13.05 -7.85 -14.77
CA THR A 339 -12.56 -6.85 -15.72
C THR A 339 -11.03 -6.87 -15.75
N PHE A 340 -10.44 -6.49 -16.87
CA PHE A 340 -9.02 -6.71 -17.13
C PHE A 340 -8.33 -5.42 -17.55
N GLU A 341 -7.17 -5.18 -16.95
CA GLU A 341 -6.27 -4.10 -17.33
C GLU A 341 -4.84 -4.63 -17.44
N ARG A 342 -4.12 -4.19 -18.46
CA ARG A 342 -2.69 -4.50 -18.60
C ARG A 342 -1.89 -3.50 -17.79
N SER A 343 -0.94 -3.97 -16.99
CA SER A 343 -0.10 -3.06 -16.22
C SER A 343 0.79 -2.21 -17.13
N ASN A 344 0.73 -0.89 -16.99
CA ASN A 344 1.58 0.06 -17.74
C ASN A 344 3.07 -0.07 -17.37
N THR A 345 3.39 -0.62 -16.20
CA THR A 345 4.76 -0.78 -15.71
C THR A 345 5.40 -2.11 -16.09
N ASN A 346 4.59 -3.15 -16.34
CA ASN A 346 5.08 -4.46 -16.74
C ASN A 346 4.02 -5.18 -17.62
N PRO A 347 4.25 -5.33 -18.93
CA PRO A 347 3.26 -5.89 -19.86
C PRO A 347 2.96 -7.38 -19.63
N SER A 348 3.81 -8.08 -18.85
CA SER A 348 3.61 -9.46 -18.42
C SER A 348 2.69 -9.58 -17.20
N VAL A 349 2.31 -8.46 -16.56
CA VAL A 349 1.37 -8.43 -15.44
C VAL A 349 -0.01 -8.01 -15.94
N THR A 350 -1.00 -8.84 -15.63
CA THR A 350 -2.42 -8.57 -15.86
C THR A 350 -3.09 -8.26 -14.53
N VAL A 351 -3.79 -7.14 -14.47
CA VAL A 351 -4.61 -6.73 -13.34
C VAL A 351 -6.03 -7.19 -13.64
N ILE A 352 -6.59 -8.01 -12.75
CA ILE A 352 -7.96 -8.51 -12.82
C ILE A 352 -8.73 -7.88 -11.68
N THR A 353 -9.73 -7.07 -11.99
CA THR A 353 -10.63 -6.50 -10.99
C THR A 353 -11.88 -7.36 -10.93
N ILE A 354 -12.16 -7.86 -9.73
CA ILE A 354 -13.32 -8.68 -9.41
C ILE A 354 -14.43 -7.76 -8.94
N GLN A 355 -15.64 -7.97 -9.44
CA GLN A 355 -16.86 -7.37 -8.91
C GLN A 355 -17.84 -8.46 -8.51
N ALA A 356 -18.11 -8.59 -7.21
CA ALA A 356 -19.10 -9.51 -6.68
C ALA A 356 -20.40 -8.76 -6.39
N SER A 357 -21.52 -9.25 -6.92
CA SER A 357 -22.87 -8.70 -6.77
C SER A 357 -23.83 -9.78 -6.29
N ASN A 358 -24.85 -9.37 -5.54
CA ASN A 358 -25.83 -10.29 -4.96
C ASN A 358 -27.25 -9.87 -5.35
N SER A 359 -27.93 -10.74 -6.11
CA SER A 359 -29.30 -10.53 -6.56
C SER A 359 -30.36 -11.04 -5.60
N THR A 360 -29.98 -11.59 -4.43
CA THR A 360 -30.94 -12.08 -3.44
C THR A 360 -31.47 -10.95 -2.56
N GLU A 361 -32.51 -11.26 -1.78
CA GLU A 361 -33.20 -10.29 -0.91
C GLU A 361 -32.47 -10.02 0.42
N LEU A 362 -31.41 -10.78 0.72
CA LEU A 362 -30.66 -10.70 1.97
C LEU A 362 -29.17 -10.60 1.70
N ASP A 363 -28.47 -9.86 2.56
CA ASP A 363 -27.04 -9.68 2.46
C ASP A 363 -26.30 -11.03 2.58
N MET A 364 -25.20 -11.15 1.83
CA MET A 364 -24.25 -12.24 1.99
C MET A 364 -23.09 -11.74 2.84
N THR A 365 -22.95 -12.25 4.07
CA THR A 365 -21.90 -11.82 5.02
C THR A 365 -20.70 -12.75 4.98
N ASP A 366 -19.58 -12.32 5.57
CA ASP A 366 -18.33 -13.10 5.67
C ASP A 366 -17.84 -13.59 4.29
N PHE A 367 -18.03 -12.75 3.27
CA PHE A 367 -17.61 -13.05 1.91
C PHE A 367 -16.09 -13.11 1.82
N VAL A 368 -15.58 -14.27 1.42
CA VAL A 368 -14.17 -14.52 1.18
C VAL A 368 -14.01 -15.09 -0.22
N PHE A 369 -13.22 -14.40 -1.02
CA PHE A 369 -12.78 -14.84 -2.34
C PHE A 369 -11.34 -15.34 -2.26
N GLN A 370 -11.10 -16.54 -2.76
CA GLN A 370 -9.76 -17.12 -2.90
C GLN A 370 -9.57 -17.57 -4.35
N ALA A 371 -8.35 -17.44 -4.86
CA ALA A 371 -7.99 -17.87 -6.21
C ALA A 371 -6.65 -18.59 -6.23
N ALA A 372 -6.52 -19.55 -7.14
CA ALA A 372 -5.29 -20.27 -7.43
C ALA A 372 -5.09 -20.36 -8.95
N VAL A 373 -3.83 -20.28 -9.38
CA VAL A 373 -3.40 -20.37 -10.78
C VAL A 373 -2.29 -21.43 -10.90
N PRO A 374 -2.01 -21.97 -12.11
CA PRO A 374 -0.89 -22.90 -12.31
C PRO A 374 0.46 -22.32 -11.87
N LYS A 375 1.41 -23.18 -11.49
CA LYS A 375 2.75 -22.80 -11.00
C LYS A 375 3.57 -21.95 -11.98
N THR A 376 3.21 -21.91 -13.26
CA THR A 376 3.83 -21.06 -14.28
C THR A 376 3.43 -19.57 -14.16
N PHE A 377 2.42 -19.27 -13.35
CA PHE A 377 1.94 -17.92 -13.05
C PHE A 377 2.26 -17.58 -11.59
N GLN A 378 2.41 -16.29 -11.30
CA GLN A 378 2.42 -15.80 -9.91
C GLN A 378 1.15 -14.98 -9.67
N LEU A 379 0.40 -15.30 -8.63
CA LEU A 379 -0.83 -14.60 -8.25
C LEU A 379 -0.64 -13.85 -6.94
N GLN A 380 -1.01 -12.58 -6.94
CA GLN A 380 -1.12 -11.75 -5.75
C GLN A 380 -2.57 -11.27 -5.62
N LEU A 381 -3.19 -11.57 -4.49
CA LEU A 381 -4.56 -11.14 -4.17
C LEU A 381 -4.50 -9.94 -3.21
N LEU A 382 -5.09 -8.81 -3.58
CA LEU A 382 -5.19 -7.63 -2.72
C LEU A 382 -6.43 -7.72 -1.81
N SER A 383 -6.46 -6.92 -0.74
CA SER A 383 -7.58 -6.89 0.20
C SER A 383 -8.90 -6.50 -0.50
N PRO A 384 -10.04 -7.15 -0.17
CA PRO A 384 -11.34 -6.78 -0.71
C PRO A 384 -11.83 -5.44 -0.13
N SER A 385 -12.74 -4.77 -0.83
CA SER A 385 -13.34 -3.51 -0.36
C SER A 385 -14.30 -3.69 0.82
N SER A 386 -14.87 -4.89 1.00
CA SER A 386 -15.82 -5.24 2.06
C SER A 386 -15.87 -6.76 2.24
N SER A 387 -16.42 -7.22 3.36
CA SER A 387 -16.77 -8.63 3.63
C SER A 387 -18.26 -8.93 3.50
N VAL A 388 -19.09 -7.95 3.10
CA VAL A 388 -20.54 -8.08 2.94
C VAL A 388 -20.96 -7.72 1.52
N VAL A 389 -21.65 -8.63 0.83
CA VAL A 389 -22.25 -8.38 -0.50
C VAL A 389 -23.71 -7.97 -0.30
N PRO A 390 -24.09 -6.69 -0.55
CA PRO A 390 -25.43 -6.19 -0.28
C PRO A 390 -26.51 -6.87 -1.13
N ALA A 391 -27.70 -7.04 -0.56
CA ALA A 391 -28.89 -7.53 -1.24
C ALA A 391 -29.33 -6.65 -2.43
N PHE A 392 -30.20 -7.20 -3.27
CA PHE A 392 -30.88 -6.53 -4.38
C PHE A 392 -29.94 -5.83 -5.38
N ASN A 393 -28.69 -6.28 -5.51
CA ASN A 393 -27.64 -5.63 -6.29
C ASN A 393 -27.45 -4.15 -5.94
N THR A 394 -27.73 -3.75 -4.69
CA THR A 394 -27.59 -2.35 -4.25
C THR A 394 -26.13 -1.90 -4.13
N GLY A 395 -25.18 -2.84 -4.15
CA GLY A 395 -23.75 -2.58 -4.18
C GLY A 395 -22.95 -3.79 -4.61
N THR A 396 -21.65 -3.60 -4.79
CA THR A 396 -20.72 -4.65 -5.19
C THR A 396 -19.46 -4.65 -4.34
N ILE A 397 -18.90 -5.83 -4.05
CA ILE A 397 -17.56 -5.95 -3.50
C ILE A 397 -16.55 -5.92 -4.65
N THR A 398 -15.50 -5.11 -4.50
CA THR A 398 -14.39 -5.06 -5.44
C THR A 398 -13.14 -5.64 -4.82
N GLN A 399 -12.42 -6.47 -5.56
CA GLN A 399 -11.14 -7.01 -5.13
C GLN A 399 -10.20 -7.14 -6.33
N VAL A 400 -8.92 -6.85 -6.15
CA VAL A 400 -7.95 -6.84 -7.25
C VAL A 400 -7.03 -8.05 -7.14
N ILE A 401 -6.85 -8.74 -8.27
CA ILE A 401 -5.85 -9.79 -8.45
C ILE A 401 -4.78 -9.28 -9.42
N LYS A 402 -3.51 -9.43 -9.06
CA LYS A 402 -2.40 -9.27 -10.00
C LYS A 402 -1.88 -10.64 -10.39
N VAL A 403 -1.83 -10.91 -11.69
CA VAL A 403 -1.32 -12.18 -12.24
C VAL A 403 -0.13 -11.88 -13.15
N LEU A 404 1.05 -12.40 -12.78
CA LEU A 404 2.25 -12.35 -13.60
C LEU A 404 2.31 -13.59 -14.50
N ASN A 405 2.43 -13.36 -15.81
CA ASN A 405 2.51 -14.40 -16.84
C ASN A 405 3.79 -14.21 -17.69
N PRO A 406 4.95 -14.68 -17.22
CA PRO A 406 6.22 -14.48 -17.92
C PRO A 406 6.32 -15.31 -19.22
N GLN A 407 5.57 -16.40 -19.32
CA GLN A 407 5.63 -17.35 -20.44
C GLN A 407 4.53 -17.09 -21.49
N LYS A 408 3.72 -16.04 -21.34
CA LYS A 408 2.57 -15.71 -22.22
C LYS A 408 1.65 -16.91 -22.49
N GLN A 409 1.44 -17.75 -21.47
CA GLN A 409 0.57 -18.92 -21.55
C GLN A 409 -0.89 -18.54 -21.28
N GLN A 410 -1.82 -19.36 -21.76
CA GLN A 410 -3.23 -19.18 -21.49
C GLN A 410 -3.50 -19.31 -19.98
N LEU A 411 -4.12 -18.28 -19.39
CA LEU A 411 -4.49 -18.29 -17.98
C LEU A 411 -5.65 -19.24 -17.72
N ARG A 412 -5.56 -20.00 -16.63
CA ARG A 412 -6.65 -20.77 -16.03
C ARG A 412 -6.63 -20.51 -14.53
N MET A 413 -7.80 -20.35 -13.92
CA MET A 413 -7.90 -19.96 -12.51
C MET A 413 -8.95 -20.81 -11.81
N ARG A 414 -8.60 -21.36 -10.65
CA ARG A 414 -9.57 -21.96 -9.73
C ARG A 414 -9.96 -20.92 -8.70
N ILE A 415 -11.26 -20.74 -8.48
CA ILE A 415 -11.79 -19.83 -7.48
C ILE A 415 -12.54 -20.63 -6.40
N LYS A 416 -12.40 -20.18 -5.15
CA LYS A 416 -13.15 -20.69 -4.00
C LYS A 416 -13.83 -19.51 -3.32
N LEU A 417 -15.14 -19.65 -3.14
CA LEU A 417 -16.03 -18.63 -2.58
C LEU A 417 -16.59 -19.17 -1.28
N THR A 418 -16.50 -18.38 -0.21
CA THR A 418 -17.15 -18.70 1.06
C THR A 418 -17.95 -17.49 1.51
N TYR A 419 -19.20 -17.70 1.92
CA TYR A 419 -20.09 -16.64 2.39
C TYR A 419 -21.22 -17.22 3.23
N ASN A 420 -21.80 -16.42 4.11
CA ASN A 420 -22.99 -16.76 4.88
C ASN A 420 -24.22 -16.15 4.22
N HIS A 421 -25.25 -16.96 3.96
CA HIS A 421 -26.51 -16.50 3.39
C HIS A 421 -27.67 -17.24 4.05
N LYS A 422 -28.70 -16.49 4.49
CA LYS A 422 -29.86 -17.05 5.23
C LYS A 422 -29.46 -17.87 6.46
N GLY A 423 -28.40 -17.46 7.15
CA GLY A 423 -27.87 -18.15 8.33
C GLY A 423 -27.14 -19.48 8.05
N SER A 424 -26.92 -19.82 6.77
CA SER A 424 -26.15 -21.00 6.36
C SER A 424 -24.82 -20.60 5.74
N ALA A 425 -23.75 -21.30 6.10
CA ALA A 425 -22.45 -21.16 5.48
C ALA A 425 -22.45 -21.85 4.11
N MET A 426 -22.18 -21.07 3.06
CA MET A 426 -22.09 -21.52 1.68
C MET A 426 -20.64 -21.55 1.26
N GLN A 427 -20.26 -22.60 0.54
CA GLN A 427 -18.95 -22.73 -0.08
C GLN A 427 -19.11 -23.27 -1.49
N ASP A 428 -18.51 -22.59 -2.47
CA ASP A 428 -18.52 -23.02 -3.86
C ASP A 428 -17.10 -22.94 -4.45
N LEU A 429 -16.76 -23.92 -5.27
CA LEU A 429 -15.54 -23.93 -6.08
C LEU A 429 -15.92 -23.88 -7.56
N ALA A 430 -15.18 -23.09 -8.34
CA ALA A 430 -15.36 -23.01 -9.79
C ALA A 430 -14.02 -22.88 -10.51
N GLU A 431 -13.98 -23.34 -11.76
CA GLU A 431 -12.85 -23.14 -12.65
C GLU A 431 -13.18 -22.11 -13.73
N VAL A 432 -12.35 -21.09 -13.86
CA VAL A 432 -12.42 -20.06 -14.89
C VAL A 432 -11.36 -20.37 -15.94
N ASN A 433 -11.81 -20.72 -17.15
CA ASN A 433 -10.93 -21.14 -18.26
C ASN A 433 -11.09 -20.26 -19.52
N ASN A 434 -12.04 -19.33 -19.50
CA ASN A 434 -12.47 -18.50 -20.64
C ASN A 434 -11.86 -17.08 -20.60
N PHE A 435 -10.60 -16.95 -20.20
CA PHE A 435 -9.90 -15.66 -20.18
C PHE A 435 -9.67 -15.13 -21.61
N PRO A 436 -10.01 -13.86 -21.91
CA PRO A 436 -9.80 -13.29 -23.23
C PRO A 436 -8.33 -13.35 -23.65
N PRO A 437 -7.99 -13.70 -24.91
CA PRO A 437 -6.59 -13.75 -25.37
C PRO A 437 -5.80 -12.47 -25.10
N GLN A 438 -6.46 -11.32 -25.28
CA GLN A 438 -5.90 -9.99 -25.04
C GLN A 438 -5.49 -9.77 -23.57
N SER A 439 -6.06 -10.53 -22.64
CA SER A 439 -5.73 -10.45 -21.21
C SER A 439 -4.43 -11.15 -20.87
N TRP A 440 -3.82 -11.94 -21.76
CA TRP A 440 -2.62 -12.72 -21.41
C TRP A 440 -1.57 -12.82 -22.53
N GLN A 441 -1.89 -12.46 -23.77
CA GLN A 441 -0.97 -12.34 -24.93
C GLN A 441 -0.29 -10.98 -24.97
#